data_AF-A0A431WX69-F1
#
_entry.id   AF-A0A431WX69-F1
#
_cell.length_a   1.000
_cell.length_b   1.000
_cell.length_c   1.000
_cell.angle_alpha   90.00
_cell.angle_beta   90.00
_cell.angle_gamma   90.00
#
_symmetry.space_group_name_H-M   'P 1'
#
loop_
_entity.id
_entity.type
_entity.pdbx_description
1 polymer ?
#
loop_
_entity_poly.entity_id
_entity_poly.type
_entity_poly.pdbx_seq_one_letter_code
_entity_poly.pdbx_strand_id
1 'polypeptide(L)'
;MSNKAKHLLTADTFNRGALRMTVALLRGVNPRLALSVQNQMSGPLNPQSDANPSPKDNFRLTLKPIEVRHVVETLKAKGEHPNADPGTEMLIKALIIDWVNYANYLIELENNQNA
;
A
#
# COMPACT_ATOMS: atom_id res chain seq x y z
N MET A 1 10.31 31.00 -1.75
CA MET A 1 9.81 30.41 -0.49
C MET A 1 9.01 29.17 -0.85
N SER A 2 9.59 27.98 -0.69
CA SER A 2 8.95 26.72 -1.10
C SER A 2 7.86 26.37 -0.10
N ASN A 3 6.61 26.44 -0.55
CA ASN A 3 5.43 26.06 0.22
C ASN A 3 5.47 24.53 0.40
N LYS A 4 6.23 24.03 1.39
CA LYS A 4 6.17 22.62 1.81
C LYS A 4 4.81 22.42 2.47
N ALA A 5 3.79 22.19 1.65
CA ALA A 5 2.53 21.65 2.12
C ALA A 5 2.88 20.41 2.94
N LYS A 6 2.59 20.44 4.24
CA LYS A 6 2.62 19.24 5.07
C LYS A 6 1.55 18.32 4.46
N HIS A 7 1.95 17.42 3.57
CA HIS A 7 1.06 16.37 3.09
C HIS A 7 0.60 15.60 4.32
N LEU A 8 -0.65 15.81 4.72
CA LEU A 8 -1.29 15.01 5.75
C LEU A 8 -1.31 13.58 5.21
N LEU A 9 -0.63 12.67 5.89
CA LEU A 9 -0.63 11.26 5.54
C LEU A 9 -2.04 10.73 5.83
N THR A 10 -2.78 10.42 4.78
CA THR A 10 -4.10 9.80 4.84
C THR A 10 -3.97 8.30 4.58
N ALA A 11 -5.06 7.52 4.76
CA ALA A 11 -5.04 6.07 4.62
C ALA A 11 -4.76 5.56 3.19
N ASP A 12 -4.73 6.46 2.20
CA ASP A 12 -4.26 6.22 0.83
C ASP A 12 -2.75 6.34 0.65
N THR A 13 -2.00 6.60 1.72
CA THR A 13 -0.56 6.87 1.65
C THR A 13 0.25 5.72 2.23
N PHE A 14 1.13 5.14 1.41
CA PHE A 14 1.97 4.00 1.79
C PHE A 14 3.44 4.31 1.60
N ASN A 15 4.28 3.79 2.49
CA ASN A 15 5.72 3.86 2.30
C ASN A 15 6.24 2.82 1.31
N ARG A 16 7.43 3.04 0.77
CA ARG A 16 8.09 2.13 -0.19
C ARG A 16 8.21 0.70 0.32
N GLY A 17 8.54 0.52 1.59
CA GLY A 17 8.75 -0.80 2.19
C GLY A 17 7.48 -1.64 2.15
N ALA A 18 6.36 -1.06 2.57
CA ALA A 18 5.06 -1.69 2.57
C ALA A 18 4.62 -2.10 1.15
N LEU A 19 4.81 -1.21 0.16
CA LEU A 19 4.48 -1.50 -1.23
C LEU A 19 5.38 -2.59 -1.81
N ARG A 20 6.70 -2.56 -1.55
CA ARG A 20 7.62 -3.62 -2.02
C ARG A 20 7.27 -4.98 -1.45
N MET A 21 6.93 -5.04 -0.15
CA MET A 21 6.52 -6.30 0.46
C MET A 21 5.20 -6.80 -0.13
N THR A 22 4.23 -5.90 -0.31
CA THR A 22 2.95 -6.25 -0.94
C THR A 22 3.19 -6.82 -2.35
N VAL A 23 4.04 -6.18 -3.16
CA VAL A 23 4.44 -6.68 -4.49
C VAL A 23 5.05 -8.08 -4.40
N ALA A 24 5.97 -8.31 -3.45
CA ALA A 24 6.63 -9.61 -3.29
C ALA A 24 5.61 -10.72 -2.97
N LEU A 25 4.65 -10.45 -2.08
CA LEU A 25 3.61 -11.40 -1.70
C LEU A 25 2.62 -11.69 -2.84
N LEU A 26 2.31 -10.68 -3.66
CA LEU A 26 1.41 -10.79 -4.80
C LEU A 26 2.04 -11.51 -6.00
N ARG A 27 3.34 -11.38 -6.24
CA ARG A 27 4.00 -11.89 -7.48
C ARG A 27 3.77 -13.37 -7.72
N GLY A 28 3.70 -14.19 -6.68
CA GLY A 28 3.46 -15.63 -6.79
C GLY A 28 2.00 -16.04 -6.97
N VAL A 29 1.05 -15.11 -6.84
CA VAL A 29 -0.40 -15.38 -6.85
C VAL A 29 -1.08 -14.64 -7.99
N ASN A 30 -0.82 -13.34 -8.11
CA ASN A 30 -1.38 -12.47 -9.14
C ASN A 30 -0.31 -11.47 -9.63
N PRO A 31 0.50 -11.86 -10.63
CA PRO A 31 1.58 -11.02 -11.17
C PRO A 31 1.08 -9.69 -11.74
N ARG A 32 -0.13 -9.68 -12.31
CA ARG A 32 -0.73 -8.46 -12.86
C ARG A 32 -1.06 -7.45 -11.78
N LEU A 33 -1.68 -7.91 -10.68
CA LEU A 33 -1.95 -7.05 -9.52
C LEU A 33 -0.66 -6.58 -8.86
N ALA A 34 0.36 -7.45 -8.78
CA ALA A 34 1.68 -7.06 -8.29
C ALA A 34 2.29 -5.92 -9.13
N LEU A 35 2.15 -5.97 -10.46
CA LEU A 35 2.58 -4.88 -11.33
C LEU A 35 1.75 -3.60 -11.11
N SER A 36 0.43 -3.70 -10.96
CA SER A 36 -0.43 -2.55 -10.62
C SER A 36 0.04 -1.84 -9.34
N VAL A 37 0.34 -2.59 -8.28
CA VAL A 37 0.87 -2.04 -7.00
C VAL A 37 2.27 -1.46 -7.20
N GLN A 38 3.13 -2.15 -7.96
CA GLN A 38 4.49 -1.67 -8.25
C GLN A 38 4.48 -0.32 -8.97
N ASN A 39 3.55 -0.12 -9.90
CA ASN A 39 3.39 1.12 -10.64
C ASN A 39 2.95 2.31 -9.77
N GLN A 40 2.45 2.08 -8.55
CA GLN A 40 2.12 3.16 -7.62
C GLN A 40 3.38 3.79 -6.98
N MET A 41 4.57 3.16 -7.11
CA MET A 41 5.82 3.64 -6.53
C MET A 41 6.56 4.69 -7.38
N SER A 42 5.86 5.39 -8.28
CA SER A 42 6.39 6.50 -9.07
C SER A 42 6.06 7.84 -8.42
N GLY A 43 7.04 8.75 -8.32
CA GLY A 43 6.80 10.12 -7.83
C GLY A 43 6.43 10.17 -6.34
N PRO A 44 7.38 10.00 -5.41
CA PRO A 44 7.09 10.06 -3.98
C PRO A 44 6.58 11.44 -3.57
N LEU A 45 5.68 11.49 -2.58
CA LEU A 45 5.14 12.72 -1.98
C LEU A 45 6.21 13.54 -1.23
N ASN A 46 7.26 12.86 -0.78
CA ASN A 46 8.37 13.44 -0.02
C ASN A 46 9.71 13.03 -0.66
N PRO A 47 9.97 13.49 -1.90
CA PRO A 47 11.21 13.14 -2.58
C PRO A 47 12.41 13.58 -1.74
N GLN A 48 13.34 12.66 -1.53
CA GLN A 48 14.60 12.99 -0.89
C GLN A 48 15.49 13.75 -1.89
N SER A 49 16.36 14.62 -1.38
CA SER A 49 17.25 15.45 -2.20
C SER A 49 18.38 14.65 -2.84
N ASP A 50 18.75 13.52 -2.25
CA ASP A 50 19.61 12.54 -2.87
C ASP A 50 18.80 11.71 -3.89
N ALA A 51 19.38 11.45 -5.06
CA ALA A 51 18.72 10.74 -6.16
C ALA A 51 18.44 9.24 -5.87
N ASN A 52 18.49 8.83 -4.61
CA ASN A 52 18.36 7.44 -4.19
C ASN A 52 16.94 7.13 -3.68
N PRO A 53 16.35 5.99 -4.07
CA PRO A 53 15.09 5.52 -3.51
C PRO A 53 15.20 5.35 -1.99
N SER A 54 14.37 6.04 -1.22
CA SER A 54 14.37 5.98 0.23
C SER A 54 13.26 5.06 0.76
N PRO A 55 13.51 4.27 1.82
CA PRO A 55 12.44 3.56 2.52
C PRO A 55 11.39 4.50 3.14
N LYS A 56 11.77 5.77 3.36
CA LYS A 56 10.88 6.82 3.87
C LYS A 56 10.03 7.47 2.79
N ASP A 57 10.23 7.11 1.53
CA ASP A 57 9.40 7.60 0.43
C ASP A 57 7.96 7.13 0.64
N ASN A 58 7.03 8.08 0.61
CA ASN A 58 5.60 7.85 0.69
C ASN A 58 4.95 8.07 -0.67
N PHE A 59 3.96 7.25 -0.99
CA PHE A 59 3.25 7.28 -2.25
C PHE A 59 1.76 7.34 -1.96
N ARG A 60 1.06 8.22 -2.67
CA ARG A 60 -0.39 8.23 -2.69
C ARG A 60 -0.87 7.19 -3.69
N LEU A 61 -1.73 6.28 -3.25
CA LEU A 61 -2.26 5.22 -4.08
C LEU A 61 -3.49 5.67 -4.85
N THR A 62 -3.62 5.14 -6.06
CA THR A 62 -4.73 5.37 -7.00
C THR A 62 -5.22 4.05 -7.58
N LEU A 63 -5.45 3.05 -6.71
CA LEU A 63 -5.91 1.73 -7.10
C LEU A 63 -7.43 1.65 -7.10
N LYS A 64 -8.00 0.79 -7.95
CA LYS A 64 -9.45 0.56 -7.96
C LYS A 64 -9.87 -0.24 -6.71
N PRO A 65 -11.08 -0.03 -6.16
CA PRO A 65 -11.56 -0.78 -4.99
C PRO A 65 -11.46 -2.31 -5.15
N ILE A 66 -11.72 -2.82 -6.36
CA ILE A 66 -11.59 -4.26 -6.65
C ILE A 66 -10.14 -4.76 -6.58
N GLU A 67 -9.17 -3.94 -6.97
CA GLU A 67 -7.75 -4.27 -6.85
C GLU A 67 -7.35 -4.29 -5.38
N VAL A 68 -7.79 -3.30 -4.58
CA VAL A 68 -7.55 -3.23 -3.14
C VAL A 68 -8.11 -4.46 -2.42
N ARG A 69 -9.33 -4.87 -2.75
CA ARG A 69 -9.93 -6.10 -2.22
C ARG A 69 -9.05 -7.32 -2.48
N HIS A 70 -8.62 -7.53 -3.73
CA HIS A 70 -7.77 -8.66 -4.08
C HIS A 70 -6.41 -8.63 -3.35
N VAL A 71 -5.85 -7.44 -3.08
CA VAL A 71 -4.65 -7.31 -2.26
C VAL A 71 -4.92 -7.82 -0.84
N VAL A 72 -5.97 -7.34 -0.18
CA VAL A 72 -6.32 -7.75 1.19
C VAL A 72 -6.56 -9.26 1.28
N GLU A 73 -7.33 -9.82 0.35
CA GLU A 73 -7.61 -11.27 0.30
C GLU A 73 -6.33 -12.10 0.13
N THR A 74 -5.42 -11.66 -0.76
CA THR A 74 -4.14 -12.35 -0.97
C THR A 74 -3.25 -12.28 0.28
N LEU A 75 -3.20 -11.13 0.95
CA LEU A 75 -2.42 -10.96 2.18
C LEU A 75 -2.96 -11.83 3.32
N LYS A 76 -4.29 -11.92 3.48
CA LYS A 76 -4.92 -12.81 4.46
C LYS A 76 -4.55 -14.28 4.21
N ALA A 77 -4.69 -14.75 2.96
CA ALA A 77 -4.31 -16.11 2.60
C ALA A 77 -2.82 -16.41 2.85
N LYS A 78 -1.94 -15.42 2.68
CA LYS A 78 -0.50 -15.55 3.01
C LYS A 78 -0.21 -15.49 4.50
N GLY A 79 -0.99 -14.74 5.29
CA GLY A 79 -0.83 -14.62 6.73
C GLY A 79 -1.26 -15.87 7.51
N GLU A 80 -2.14 -16.68 6.93
CA GLU A 80 -2.63 -17.94 7.54
C GLU A 80 -1.71 -19.15 7.26
N HIS A 81 -0.54 -18.94 6.63
CA HIS A 81 0.36 -20.05 6.30
C HIS A 81 1.02 -20.65 7.55
N PRO A 82 0.87 -21.95 7.83
CA PRO A 82 1.28 -22.58 9.10
C PRO A 82 2.78 -22.64 9.36
N ASN A 83 3.63 -22.22 8.41
CA ASN A 83 5.10 -22.30 8.49
C ASN A 83 5.80 -20.93 8.39
N ALA A 84 5.06 -19.81 8.44
CA ALA A 84 5.69 -18.48 8.46
C ALA A 84 6.35 -18.22 9.83
N ASP A 85 7.51 -17.58 9.85
CA ASP A 85 8.09 -17.13 11.11
C ASP A 85 7.22 -16.02 11.74
N PRO A 86 7.20 -15.87 13.08
CA PRO A 86 6.35 -14.89 13.75
C PRO A 86 6.57 -13.44 13.31
N GLY A 87 7.79 -13.09 12.88
CA GLY A 87 8.11 -11.75 12.40
C GLY A 87 7.44 -11.45 11.06
N THR A 88 7.53 -12.39 10.11
CA THR A 88 6.82 -12.32 8.83
C THR A 88 5.31 -12.27 9.02
N GLU A 89 4.77 -13.08 9.92
CA GLU A 89 3.33 -13.09 10.22
C GLU A 89 2.84 -11.73 10.76
N MET A 90 3.58 -11.15 11.71
CA MET A 90 3.29 -9.83 12.27
C MET A 90 3.35 -8.74 11.19
N LEU A 91 4.32 -8.81 10.28
CA LEU A 91 4.46 -7.87 9.19
C LEU A 91 3.29 -7.97 8.19
N ILE A 92 2.86 -9.19 7.85
CA ILE A 92 1.67 -9.40 6.99
C ILE A 92 0.42 -8.86 7.67
N LYS A 93 0.25 -9.10 8.98
CA LYS A 93 -0.88 -8.55 9.77
C LYS A 93 -0.91 -7.02 9.75
N ALA A 94 0.24 -6.37 9.91
CA ALA A 94 0.35 -4.92 9.79
C ALA A 94 -0.06 -4.42 8.39
N LEU A 95 0.42 -5.07 7.32
CA LEU A 95 0.02 -4.73 5.96
C LEU A 95 -1.49 -4.89 5.73
N ILE A 96 -2.10 -5.95 6.25
CA ILE A 96 -3.56 -6.16 6.14
C ILE A 96 -4.31 -4.97 6.76
N ILE A 97 -3.88 -4.49 7.92
CA ILE A 97 -4.50 -3.33 8.59
C ILE A 97 -4.39 -2.08 7.71
N ASP A 98 -3.19 -1.78 7.18
CA ASP A 98 -2.97 -0.63 6.31
C ASP A 98 -3.87 -0.67 5.06
N TRP A 99 -3.94 -1.83 4.39
CA TRP A 99 -4.77 -2.01 3.19
C TRP A 99 -6.28 -1.96 3.49
N VAL A 100 -6.72 -2.43 4.65
CA VAL A 100 -8.12 -2.30 5.10
C VAL A 100 -8.46 -0.85 5.39
N ASN A 101 -7.56 -0.09 6.03
CA ASN A 101 -7.75 1.34 6.25
C ASN A 101 -7.88 2.09 4.92
N TYR A 102 -7.07 1.73 3.91
CA TYR A 102 -7.22 2.28 2.57
C TYR A 102 -8.58 1.94 1.93
N ALA A 103 -9.04 0.69 2.06
CA ALA A 103 -10.34 0.28 1.55
C ALA A 103 -11.49 1.09 2.20
N ASN A 104 -11.44 1.29 3.51
CA ASN A 104 -12.42 2.11 4.24
C ASN A 104 -12.40 3.56 3.77
N TYR A 105 -11.21 4.13 3.55
CA TYR A 105 -11.06 5.47 2.99
C TYR A 105 -11.69 5.60 1.59
N LEU A 106 -11.53 4.61 0.72
CA LEU A 106 -12.19 4.61 -0.59
C LEU A 106 -13.72 4.55 -0.47
N ILE A 107 -14.26 3.80 0.49
CA ILE A 107 -15.70 3.74 0.76
C ILE A 107 -16.22 5.10 1.23
N GLU A 108 -15.51 5.75 2.17
CA GLU A 108 -15.87 7.09 2.64
C GLU A 108 -15.84 8.13 1.53
N LEU A 109 -14.82 8.09 0.65
CA LEU A 109 -14.74 8.96 -0.51
C LEU A 109 -15.92 8.79 -1.46
N GLU A 110 -16.29 7.55 -1.77
CA GLU A 110 -17.44 7.25 -2.64
C GLU A 110 -18.75 7.71 -2.02
N ASN A 111 -18.94 7.49 -0.71
CA ASN A 111 -20.14 7.93 0.00
C ASN A 111 -20.27 9.47 -0.02
N ASN A 112 -19.15 10.18 0.15
CA ASN A 112 -19.14 11.65 0.13
C ASN A 112 -19.36 12.25 -1.27
N GLN A 113 -19.08 11.50 -2.35
CA GLN A 113 -19.39 11.93 -3.72
C GLN A 113 -20.87 11.77 -4.08
N ASN A 114 -21.55 10.84 -3.41
CA ASN A 114 -22.95 10.51 -3.64
C ASN A 114 -23.90 11.19 -2.62
N ALA A 115 -23.38 12.03 -1.72
CA ALA A 115 -24.11 12.80 -0.71
C ALA A 115 -24.41 14.23 -1.19
#